data_AF-A0A1R4H5J9-F1
#
_entry.id   AF-A0A1R4H5J9-F1
#
_cell.length_a   1.000
_cell.length_b   1.000
_cell.length_c   1.000
_cell.angle_alpha   90.00
_cell.angle_beta   90.00
_cell.angle_gamma   90.00
#
_symmetry.space_group_name_H-M   'P 1'
#
loop_
_entity.id
_entity.type
_entity.pdbx_description
1 polymer ?
#
loop_
_entity_poly.entity_id
_entity_poly.type
_entity_poly.pdbx_seq_one_letter_code
_entity_poly.pdbx_strand_id
1 'polypeptide(L)'
;MATQTIDHSTLSRLVEAGAVCAASVIGQADGWALSVKYGVSERYLAAQRSGKLRLFRKLETVMLYLKNLGISHFDVDASGYDAAQVNSQHKRPDRAEALKRAHEAANHDAWFRKQVQSAMESSDQANAVFISHDVVMGNLKAKLDALATAVGNDE
;
A
#
# COMPACT_ATOMS: atom_id res chain seq x y z
N MET A 1 -32.18 12.94 1.43
CA MET A 1 -31.92 13.62 2.73
C MET A 1 -30.41 13.82 2.83
N ALA A 2 -29.92 15.06 2.87
CA ALA A 2 -28.47 15.30 2.89
C ALA A 2 -27.87 14.83 4.22
N THR A 3 -26.91 13.91 4.16
CA THR A 3 -26.15 13.45 5.33
C THR A 3 -25.31 14.61 5.85
N GLN A 4 -25.80 15.27 6.91
CA GLN A 4 -25.10 16.39 7.48
C GLN A 4 -23.95 15.88 8.37
N THR A 5 -22.73 16.32 8.06
CA THR A 5 -21.51 15.87 8.74
C THR A 5 -20.94 16.94 9.68
N ILE A 6 -20.20 16.50 10.70
CA ILE A 6 -19.43 17.33 11.62
C ILE A 6 -17.99 16.82 11.67
N ASP A 7 -17.02 17.71 11.84
CA ASP A 7 -15.62 17.32 12.00
C ASP A 7 -15.30 16.89 13.45
N HIS A 8 -14.09 16.37 13.65
CA HIS A 8 -13.62 15.97 14.97
C HIS A 8 -13.56 17.15 15.96
N SER A 9 -13.16 18.35 15.49
CA SER A 9 -13.02 19.51 16.38
C SER A 9 -14.36 20.01 16.92
N THR A 10 -15.41 19.94 16.10
CA THR A 10 -16.78 20.26 16.52
C THR A 10 -17.30 19.19 17.46
N LEU A 11 -17.07 17.90 17.15
CA LEU A 11 -17.47 16.82 18.03
C LEU A 11 -16.80 16.93 19.42
N SER A 12 -15.50 17.19 19.49
CA SER A 12 -14.78 17.36 20.76
C SER A 12 -15.41 18.47 21.61
N ARG A 13 -15.65 19.64 20.99
CA ARG A 13 -16.29 20.78 21.67
C ARG A 13 -17.70 20.46 22.17
N LEU A 14 -18.48 19.70 21.42
CA LEU A 14 -19.81 19.27 21.83
C LEU A 14 -19.76 18.30 23.03
N VAL A 15 -18.76 17.42 23.07
CA VAL A 15 -18.57 16.49 24.19
C VAL A 15 -18.09 17.22 25.44
N GLU A 16 -17.11 18.13 25.29
CA GLU A 16 -16.63 18.99 26.39
C GLU A 16 -17.75 19.85 26.97
N ALA A 17 -18.66 20.35 26.13
CA ALA A 17 -19.84 21.09 26.56
C ALA A 17 -20.98 20.21 27.12
N GLY A 18 -20.84 18.88 27.10
CA GLY A 18 -21.90 17.95 27.52
C GLY A 18 -23.16 17.99 26.64
N ALA A 19 -23.04 18.50 25.40
CA ALA A 19 -24.17 18.70 24.49
C ALA A 19 -24.54 17.45 23.68
N VAL A 20 -23.71 16.40 23.75
CA VAL A 20 -23.97 15.11 23.08
C VAL A 20 -24.94 14.30 23.93
N CYS A 21 -26.12 14.02 23.37
CA CYS A 21 -27.17 13.25 24.03
C CYS A 21 -27.03 11.75 23.77
N ALA A 22 -26.59 11.37 22.57
CA ALA A 22 -26.39 9.97 22.19
C ALA A 22 -25.34 9.84 21.08
N ALA A 23 -24.63 8.71 21.07
CA ALA A 23 -23.76 8.31 19.98
C ALA A 23 -24.19 6.93 19.48
N SER A 24 -24.18 6.76 18.16
CA SER A 24 -24.56 5.49 17.52
C SER A 24 -23.56 5.13 16.44
N VAL A 25 -23.15 3.87 16.43
CA VAL A 25 -22.23 3.31 15.44
C VAL A 25 -23.04 2.45 14.48
N ILE A 26 -23.08 2.86 13.22
CA ILE A 26 -23.93 2.26 12.19
C ILE A 26 -23.06 1.48 11.22
N GLY A 27 -23.36 0.20 11.04
CA GLY A 27 -22.77 -0.68 10.05
C GLY A 27 -23.12 -0.23 8.65
N GLN A 28 -22.10 -0.19 7.80
CA GLN A 28 -22.18 0.13 6.37
C GLN A 28 -21.43 -0.98 5.61
N ALA A 29 -21.73 -1.11 4.32
CA ALA A 29 -21.07 -2.06 3.44
C ALA A 29 -19.53 -1.88 3.39
N ASP A 30 -19.06 -0.67 3.65
CA ASP A 30 -17.64 -0.28 3.63
C ASP A 30 -17.08 0.03 5.05
N GLY A 31 -17.74 -0.48 6.10
CA GLY A 31 -17.26 -0.40 7.48
C GLY A 31 -18.27 0.20 8.45
N TRP A 32 -17.80 1.03 9.37
CA TRP A 32 -18.60 1.59 10.47
C TRP A 32 -18.65 3.11 10.37
N ALA A 33 -19.85 3.67 10.32
CA ALA A 33 -20.08 5.10 10.43
C ALA A 33 -20.40 5.48 11.87
N LEU A 34 -19.98 6.68 12.30
CA LEU A 34 -20.36 7.22 13.60
C LEU A 34 -21.38 8.34 13.40
N SER A 35 -22.56 8.21 14.01
CA SER A 35 -23.54 9.29 14.18
C SER A 35 -23.59 9.75 15.63
N VAL A 36 -23.87 11.03 15.80
CA VAL A 36 -23.95 11.70 17.10
C VAL A 36 -25.18 12.59 17.10
N LYS A 37 -25.98 12.47 18.16
CA LYS A 37 -27.16 13.31 18.41
C LYS A 37 -26.82 14.39 19.42
N TYR A 38 -27.09 15.64 19.06
CA TYR A 38 -27.02 16.79 19.96
C TYR A 38 -28.30 17.61 19.79
N GLY A 39 -29.04 17.80 20.88
CA GLY A 39 -30.38 18.38 20.83
C GLY A 39 -31.31 17.58 19.91
N VAL A 40 -31.86 18.24 18.88
CA VAL A 40 -32.79 17.64 17.89
C VAL A 40 -32.06 17.19 16.61
N SER A 41 -30.76 17.44 16.50
CA SER A 41 -29.97 17.17 15.30
C SER A 41 -29.15 15.90 15.44
N GLU A 42 -29.19 15.07 14.41
CA GLU A 42 -28.27 13.96 14.22
C GLU A 42 -27.25 14.31 13.14
N ARG A 43 -25.96 14.12 13.44
CA ARG A 43 -24.87 14.38 12.51
C ARG A 43 -23.91 13.21 12.46
N TYR A 44 -23.32 13.01 11.29
CA TYR A 44 -22.29 11.99 11.11
C TYR A 44 -20.89 12.58 11.24
N LEU A 45 -19.93 11.78 11.70
CA LEU A 45 -18.54 12.20 11.74
C LEU A 45 -17.96 12.28 10.32
N ALA A 46 -17.30 13.39 10.00
CA ALA A 46 -16.55 13.60 8.77
C ALA A 46 -15.10 13.10 8.91
N ALA A 47 -14.55 12.60 7.82
CA ALA A 47 -13.14 12.28 7.69
C ALA A 47 -12.33 13.59 7.60
N GLN A 48 -11.31 13.70 8.45
CA GLN A 48 -10.59 14.95 8.67
C GLN A 48 -9.98 15.57 7.40
N ARG A 49 -9.54 14.75 6.44
CA ARG A 49 -8.89 15.23 5.20
C ARG A 49 -9.84 15.46 4.03
N SER A 50 -10.97 14.75 3.99
CA SER A 50 -11.86 14.76 2.82
C SER A 50 -13.20 15.44 3.07
N GLY A 51 -13.57 15.69 4.34
CA GLY A 51 -14.89 16.22 4.71
C GLY A 51 -16.06 15.27 4.45
N LYS A 52 -15.81 14.12 3.81
CA LYS A 52 -16.80 13.07 3.55
C LYS A 52 -17.10 12.28 4.82
N LEU A 53 -18.15 11.47 4.80
CA LEU A 53 -18.48 10.54 5.88
C LEU A 53 -17.25 9.72 6.30
N ARG A 54 -16.92 9.71 7.59
CA ARG A 54 -15.84 8.91 8.14
C ARG A 54 -16.32 7.48 8.34
N LEU A 55 -15.70 6.57 7.60
CA LEU A 55 -15.89 5.14 7.75
C LEU A 55 -14.68 4.54 8.47
N PHE A 56 -14.94 3.76 9.50
CA PHE A 56 -13.97 3.01 10.28
C PHE A 56 -14.02 1.54 9.87
N ARG A 57 -12.87 0.89 9.68
CA ARG A 57 -12.86 -0.52 9.28
C ARG A 57 -13.24 -1.49 10.39
N LYS A 58 -12.84 -1.19 11.62
CA LYS A 58 -13.06 -2.03 12.80
C LYS A 58 -13.90 -1.29 13.82
N LEU A 59 -14.85 -2.00 14.43
CA LEU A 59 -15.68 -1.47 15.52
C LEU A 59 -14.79 -1.02 16.69
N GLU A 60 -13.78 -1.81 17.06
CA GLU A 60 -12.81 -1.49 18.13
C GLU A 60 -12.17 -0.11 17.97
N THR A 61 -11.91 0.31 16.73
CA THR A 61 -11.34 1.64 16.45
C THR A 61 -12.34 2.75 16.77
N VAL A 62 -13.62 2.53 16.51
CA VAL A 62 -14.70 3.47 16.88
C VAL A 62 -14.87 3.50 18.40
N MET A 63 -14.84 2.34 19.05
CA MET A 63 -14.94 2.24 20.51
C MET A 63 -13.82 3.00 21.21
N LEU A 64 -12.57 2.79 20.79
CA LEU A 64 -11.41 3.48 21.35
C LEU A 64 -11.49 4.99 21.08
N TYR A 65 -11.94 5.38 19.89
CA TYR A 65 -12.14 6.78 19.53
C TYR A 65 -13.17 7.47 20.44
N LEU A 66 -14.33 6.85 20.65
CA LEU A 66 -15.39 7.36 21.54
C LEU A 66 -14.93 7.41 23.00
N LYS A 67 -14.24 6.36 23.47
CA LYS A 67 -13.67 6.34 24.82
C LYS A 67 -12.68 7.48 25.06
N ASN A 68 -11.80 7.74 24.08
CA ASN A 68 -10.84 8.84 24.17
C ASN A 68 -11.51 10.22 24.16
N LEU A 69 -12.68 10.34 23.54
CA LEU A 69 -13.51 11.54 23.60
C LEU A 69 -14.26 11.68 24.93
N GLY A 70 -14.35 10.64 25.75
CA GLY A 70 -15.13 10.64 26.99
C GLY A 70 -16.55 10.09 26.85
N ILE A 71 -16.91 9.53 25.70
CA ILE A 71 -18.21 8.86 25.49
C ILE A 71 -18.06 7.38 25.86
N SER A 72 -18.68 6.98 26.97
CA SER A 72 -18.63 5.61 27.50
C SER A 72 -19.78 4.72 27.05
N HIS A 73 -20.91 5.32 26.67
CA HIS A 73 -22.12 4.61 26.26
C HIS A 73 -22.51 5.05 24.84
N PHE A 74 -22.74 4.06 23.98
CA PHE A 74 -23.17 4.26 22.60
C PHE A 74 -23.88 3.00 22.10
N ASP A 75 -24.77 3.18 21.15
CA ASP A 75 -25.48 2.07 20.51
C ASP A 75 -24.75 1.59 19.26
N VAL A 76 -24.88 0.30 18.94
CA VAL A 76 -24.31 -0.28 17.72
C VAL A 76 -25.42 -0.90 16.91
N ASP A 77 -25.62 -0.39 15.70
CA ASP A 77 -26.51 -0.98 14.70
C ASP A 77 -25.64 -1.70 13.65
N ALA A 78 -25.66 -3.04 13.68
CA ALA A 78 -24.88 -3.86 12.76
C ALA A 78 -25.68 -4.30 11.50
N SER A 79 -26.92 -3.82 11.32
CA SER A 79 -27.82 -4.29 10.25
C SER A 79 -27.24 -4.12 8.83
N GLY A 80 -26.45 -3.06 8.60
CA GLY A 80 -25.81 -2.76 7.32
C GLY A 80 -24.36 -3.23 7.17
N TYR A 81 -23.81 -4.00 8.12
CA TYR A 81 -22.41 -4.41 8.09
C TYR A 81 -22.17 -5.66 7.22
N ASP A 82 -21.24 -5.56 6.27
CA ASP A 82 -20.78 -6.69 5.43
C ASP A 82 -19.28 -6.95 5.61
N ALA A 83 -18.95 -8.05 6.29
CA ALA A 83 -17.56 -8.45 6.55
C ALA A 83 -16.81 -8.90 5.27
N ALA A 84 -17.50 -9.49 4.29
CA ALA A 84 -16.88 -9.96 3.06
C ALA A 84 -16.48 -8.77 2.17
N GLN A 85 -17.33 -7.75 2.10
CA GLN A 85 -17.07 -6.54 1.31
C GLN A 85 -15.92 -5.69 1.90
N VAL A 86 -15.88 -5.48 3.22
CA VAL A 86 -14.80 -4.74 3.90
C VAL A 86 -13.43 -5.40 3.68
N ASN A 87 -13.38 -6.73 3.65
CA ASN A 87 -12.14 -7.50 3.45
C ASN A 87 -11.70 -7.58 1.98
N SER A 88 -12.63 -7.69 1.04
CA SER A 88 -12.32 -7.77 -0.39
C SER A 88 -11.71 -6.47 -0.95
N GLN A 89 -12.18 -5.29 -0.50
CA GLN A 89 -11.54 -4.01 -0.85
C GLN A 89 -10.11 -3.85 -0.30
N HIS A 90 -9.72 -4.60 0.73
CA HIS A 90 -8.36 -4.57 1.29
C HIS A 90 -7.36 -5.35 0.43
N LYS A 91 -7.82 -6.31 -0.37
CA LYS A 91 -6.96 -7.10 -1.25
C LYS A 91 -6.57 -6.24 -2.45
N ARG A 92 -5.60 -5.33 -2.26
CA ARG A 92 -4.87 -4.70 -3.36
C ARG A 92 -3.91 -5.73 -3.93
N PRO A 93 -4.18 -6.35 -5.09
CA PRO A 93 -3.22 -7.26 -5.73
C PRO A 93 -1.87 -6.57 -6.05
N ASP A 94 -1.83 -5.25 -6.08
CA ASP A 94 -0.71 -4.43 -6.56
C ASP A 94 0.50 -4.35 -5.59
N ARG A 95 0.31 -4.39 -4.27
CA ARG A 95 1.44 -4.12 -3.35
C ARG A 95 2.40 -5.29 -3.20
N ALA A 96 1.89 -6.53 -3.26
CA ALA A 96 2.72 -7.73 -3.20
C ALA A 96 3.55 -7.88 -4.49
N GLU A 97 2.95 -7.59 -5.65
CA GLU A 97 3.67 -7.57 -6.92
C GLU A 97 4.70 -6.42 -7.00
N ALA A 98 4.36 -5.22 -6.53
CA ALA A 98 5.31 -4.11 -6.46
C ALA A 98 6.50 -4.42 -5.55
N LEU A 99 6.26 -5.08 -4.41
CA LEU A 99 7.33 -5.50 -3.49
C LEU A 99 8.19 -6.61 -4.11
N LYS A 100 7.58 -7.56 -4.84
CA LYS A 100 8.29 -8.61 -5.57
C LYS A 100 9.17 -8.02 -6.68
N ARG A 101 8.64 -7.10 -7.49
CA ARG A 101 9.40 -6.40 -8.54
C ARG A 101 10.56 -5.58 -7.97
N ALA A 102 10.36 -4.91 -6.82
CA ALA A 102 11.43 -4.17 -6.15
C ALA A 102 12.56 -5.08 -5.63
N HIS A 103 12.20 -6.27 -5.11
CA HIS A 103 13.18 -7.24 -4.62
C HIS A 103 13.94 -7.95 -5.75
N GLU A 104 13.26 -8.26 -6.87
CA GLU A 104 13.91 -8.79 -8.07
C GLU A 104 14.93 -7.81 -8.63
N ALA A 105 14.57 -6.53 -8.75
CA ALA A 105 15.49 -5.48 -9.20
C ALA A 105 16.73 -5.32 -8.29
N ALA A 106 16.55 -5.37 -6.97
CA ALA A 106 17.65 -5.25 -6.02
C ALA A 106 18.67 -6.41 -6.10
N ASN A 107 18.21 -7.62 -6.41
CA ASN A 107 19.08 -8.78 -6.58
C ASN A 107 19.92 -8.68 -7.87
N HIS A 108 19.32 -8.23 -8.98
CA HIS A 108 20.04 -8.01 -10.24
C HIS A 108 21.07 -6.88 -10.12
N ASP A 109 20.73 -5.78 -9.46
CA ASP A 109 21.66 -4.68 -9.19
C ASP A 109 22.85 -5.14 -8.34
N ALA A 110 22.62 -5.93 -7.30
CA ALA A 110 23.68 -6.45 -6.44
C ALA A 110 24.62 -7.40 -7.20
N TRP A 111 24.08 -8.26 -8.07
CA TRP A 111 24.87 -9.13 -8.94
C TRP A 111 25.69 -8.33 -9.96
N PHE A 112 25.06 -7.37 -10.64
CA PHE A 112 25.72 -6.53 -11.63
C PHE A 112 26.86 -5.71 -11.02
N ARG A 113 26.63 -5.09 -9.85
CA ARG A 113 27.68 -4.35 -9.13
C ARG A 113 28.85 -5.23 -8.71
N LYS A 114 28.60 -6.47 -8.26
CA LYS A 114 29.67 -7.43 -7.96
C LYS A 114 30.48 -7.76 -9.20
N GLN A 115 29.83 -8.00 -10.34
CA GLN A 115 30.52 -8.31 -11.59
C GLN A 115 31.35 -7.12 -12.10
N VAL A 116 30.82 -5.90 -12.02
CA VAL A 116 31.57 -4.68 -12.37
C VAL A 116 32.77 -4.48 -11.43
N GLN A 117 32.58 -4.68 -10.13
CA GLN A 117 33.66 -4.61 -9.15
C GLN A 117 34.78 -5.62 -9.45
N SER A 118 34.44 -6.88 -9.70
CA SER A 118 35.43 -7.89 -10.06
C SER A 118 36.13 -7.60 -11.40
N ALA A 119 35.45 -6.96 -12.36
CA ALA A 119 36.05 -6.53 -13.60
C ALA A 119 37.04 -5.35 -13.40
N MET A 120 36.69 -4.38 -12.55
CA MET A 120 37.60 -3.28 -12.18
C MET A 120 38.84 -3.83 -11.46
N GLU A 121 38.65 -4.70 -10.47
CA GLU A 121 39.76 -5.35 -9.74
C GLU A 121 40.66 -6.15 -10.68
N SER A 122 40.09 -6.83 -11.68
CA SER A 122 40.88 -7.57 -12.68
C SER A 122 41.62 -6.64 -13.65
N SER A 123 41.10 -5.44 -13.90
CA SER A 123 41.72 -4.41 -14.73
C SER A 123 42.87 -3.69 -14.02
N ASP A 124 42.76 -3.52 -12.70
CA ASP A 124 43.76 -2.83 -11.86
C ASP A 124 44.96 -3.73 -11.51
N GLN A 125 44.88 -5.03 -11.78
CA GLN A 125 45.97 -5.97 -11.56
C GLN A 125 47.16 -5.73 -12.51
N ALA A 126 48.38 -5.83 -11.99
CA ALA A 126 49.62 -5.57 -12.76
C ALA A 126 49.84 -6.52 -13.95
N ASN A 127 49.13 -7.65 -14.00
CA ASN A 127 49.15 -8.63 -15.09
C ASN A 127 47.89 -8.59 -15.97
N ALA A 128 47.08 -7.53 -15.89
CA ALA A 128 45.89 -7.38 -16.71
C ALA A 128 46.24 -7.37 -18.20
N VAL A 129 45.66 -8.30 -18.95
CA VAL A 129 45.83 -8.40 -20.41
C VAL A 129 44.62 -7.79 -21.10
N PHE A 130 44.82 -6.64 -21.73
CA PHE A 130 43.79 -6.00 -22.54
C PHE A 130 43.84 -6.52 -23.97
N ILE A 131 42.68 -6.96 -24.47
CA ILE A 131 42.53 -7.44 -25.84
C ILE A 131 41.97 -6.29 -26.69
N SER A 132 42.54 -6.05 -27.87
CA SER A 132 42.05 -5.01 -28.78
C SER A 132 40.67 -5.37 -29.35
N HIS A 133 39.92 -4.34 -29.75
CA HIS A 133 38.59 -4.49 -30.31
C HIS A 133 38.56 -5.44 -31.53
N ASP A 134 39.54 -5.30 -32.43
CA ASP A 134 39.62 -6.10 -33.66
C ASP A 134 39.80 -7.60 -33.36
N VAL A 135 40.58 -7.95 -32.33
CA VAL A 135 40.79 -9.33 -31.90
C VAL A 135 39.53 -9.91 -31.26
N VAL A 136 38.83 -9.12 -30.45
CA VAL A 136 37.53 -9.54 -29.85
C VAL A 136 36.50 -9.81 -30.95
N MET A 137 36.38 -8.91 -31.92
CA MET A 137 35.44 -9.06 -33.04
C MET A 137 35.80 -10.24 -33.94
N GLY A 138 37.09 -10.47 -34.18
CA GLY A 138 37.56 -11.66 -34.90
C GLY A 138 37.18 -12.97 -34.21
N ASN A 139 37.38 -13.05 -32.89
CA ASN A 139 37.00 -14.22 -32.08
C ASN A 139 35.48 -14.44 -32.04
N LEU A 140 34.69 -13.36 -31.94
CA LEU A 140 33.23 -13.41 -31.98
C LEU A 140 32.75 -13.95 -33.34
N LYS A 141 33.31 -13.44 -34.44
CA LYS A 141 33.00 -13.88 -35.79
C LYS A 141 33.31 -15.36 -35.99
N ALA A 142 34.49 -15.81 -35.55
CA ALA A 142 34.87 -17.22 -35.62
C ALA A 142 33.90 -18.12 -34.83
N LYS A 143 33.42 -17.68 -33.66
CA LYS A 143 32.40 -18.40 -32.88
C LYS A 143 31.04 -18.46 -33.57
N LEU A 144 30.60 -17.35 -34.17
CA LEU A 144 29.35 -17.31 -34.93
C LEU A 144 29.40 -18.24 -36.16
N ASP A 145 30.50 -18.22 -36.90
CA ASP A 145 30.71 -19.07 -38.08
C ASP A 145 30.76 -20.57 -37.69
N ALA A 146 31.39 -20.90 -36.55
CA ALA A 146 31.40 -22.26 -35.99
C ALA A 146 30.01 -22.72 -35.53
N LEU A 147 29.22 -21.85 -34.89
CA LEU A 147 27.84 -22.14 -34.50
C LEU A 147 26.94 -22.34 -35.72
N ALA A 148 27.09 -21.52 -36.76
CA ALA A 148 26.35 -21.67 -38.01
C ALA A 148 26.66 -23.01 -38.71
N THR A 149 27.93 -23.44 -38.66
CA THR A 149 28.37 -24.72 -39.22
C THR A 149 27.86 -25.91 -38.41
N ALA A 150 27.75 -25.78 -37.08
CA ALA A 150 27.20 -26.82 -36.21
C ALA A 150 25.68 -26.97 -36.37
N VAL A 151 24.95 -25.86 -36.50
CA VAL A 151 23.48 -25.88 -36.70
C VAL A 151 23.09 -26.35 -38.10
N GLY A 152 23.93 -26.13 -39.12
CA GLY A 152 23.70 -26.62 -40.48
C GLY A 152 24.05 -28.09 -40.74
N ASN A 153 24.59 -28.80 -39.74
CA ASN A 153 24.96 -30.22 -39.82
C ASN A 153 23.97 -31.16 -39.11
N ASP A 154 22.86 -30.62 -38.59
CA ASP A 154 21.76 -31.34 -37.91
C ASP A 154 20.48 -31.48 -38.79
N GLU A 155 20.59 -31.29 -40.12
CA GLU A 155 19.56 -31.66 -41.14
C GLU A 155 20.04 -32.84 -42.01
#